data_AF-A0A4Q3BLR9-F1
#
_entry.id   AF-A0A4Q3BLR9-F1
#
_cell.length_a   1.000
_cell.length_b   1.000
_cell.length_c   1.000
_cell.angle_alpha   90.00
_cell.angle_beta   90.00
_cell.angle_gamma   90.00
#
_symmetry.space_group_name_H-M   'P 1'
#
loop_
_entity.id
_entity.type
_entity.pdbx_description
1 polymer ?
#
loop_
_entity_poly.entity_id
_entity_poly.type
_entity_poly.pdbx_seq_one_letter_code
_entity_poly.pdbx_strand_id
1 'polypeptide(L)'
;ARTEQPRDAGLTMVMDKGLSVREAEDFMSVASPYVDIVKLGFGTAYVTPNLKEKIAVYRNAGMAVYFGGTLFEAFIVRNAFSDYLRLLEKFDMTHVEVSDGTLEMPHDKKCEYINVLAQDYTVLSEVGSKDAEVIFAPYKWIELMKAELEAGSWKVVAEAREAGNVGIFRGTGEVRSGLIDEILTQIPAEKILWEAPNKAQQVWFIKLLGNNVNLGNIAYNEAIPLETLRLGLRGDTFTQFLTSEEVNFDIPPAIEKEINKLQGK
;
A
#
# COMPACT_ATOMS: atom_id res chain seq x y z
N ALA A 1 -6.02 18.03 5.80
CA ALA A 1 -4.76 17.75 6.51
C ALA A 1 -4.45 16.26 6.45
N ARG A 2 -3.19 15.86 6.53
CA ARG A 2 -2.78 14.44 6.59
C ARG A 2 -3.06 13.85 7.96
N THR A 3 -3.25 12.53 8.03
CA THR A 3 -3.29 11.76 9.27
C THR A 3 -1.89 11.57 9.85
N GLU A 4 -1.79 11.46 11.17
CA GLU A 4 -0.55 11.23 11.91
C GLU A 4 -0.33 9.75 12.22
N GLN A 5 0.92 9.33 12.38
CA GLN A 5 1.24 7.96 12.80
C GLN A 5 0.91 7.72 14.28
N PRO A 6 0.41 6.53 14.67
CA PRO A 6 0.04 5.41 13.79
C PRO A 6 -1.26 5.70 13.01
N ARG A 7 -1.22 5.52 11.69
CA ARG A 7 -2.35 5.82 10.79
C ARG A 7 -3.28 4.61 10.67
N ASP A 8 -4.59 4.85 10.64
CA ASP A 8 -5.58 3.85 10.19
C ASP A 8 -6.17 4.19 8.80
N ALA A 9 -6.02 5.45 8.37
CA ALA A 9 -6.37 5.93 7.04
C ALA A 9 -5.25 6.83 6.49
N GLY A 10 -5.15 6.92 5.17
CA GLY A 10 -4.07 7.62 4.50
C GLY A 10 -2.75 6.86 4.53
N LEU A 11 -2.85 5.53 4.52
CA LEU A 11 -1.72 4.63 4.59
C LEU A 11 -0.85 4.69 3.34
N THR A 12 0.44 4.50 3.55
CA THR A 12 1.43 4.19 2.53
C THR A 12 2.05 2.83 2.86
N MET A 13 1.71 1.82 2.05
CA MET A 13 2.35 0.51 2.09
C MET A 13 3.38 0.42 0.97
N VAL A 14 4.63 0.20 1.35
CA VAL A 14 5.77 0.09 0.43
C VAL A 14 6.06 -1.38 0.14
N MET A 15 6.37 -1.70 -1.11
CA MET A 15 6.85 -3.03 -1.49
C MET A 15 8.38 -3.04 -1.52
N ASP A 16 8.99 -3.82 -0.63
CA ASP A 16 10.40 -4.18 -0.68
C ASP A 16 10.57 -5.49 -1.46
N LYS A 17 11.33 -5.43 -2.55
CA LYS A 17 11.60 -6.58 -3.44
C LYS A 17 13.02 -7.15 -3.31
N GLY A 18 13.79 -6.70 -2.33
CA GLY A 18 15.18 -7.14 -2.15
C GLY A 18 16.16 -6.05 -1.76
N LEU A 19 15.72 -4.98 -1.09
CA LEU A 19 16.63 -4.05 -0.43
C LEU A 19 17.55 -4.83 0.51
N SER A 20 18.82 -4.48 0.50
CA SER A 20 19.77 -4.89 1.52
C SER A 20 19.42 -4.26 2.87
N VAL A 21 20.05 -4.74 3.95
CA VAL A 21 19.88 -4.15 5.28
C VAL A 21 20.24 -2.66 5.28
N ARG A 22 21.34 -2.28 4.60
CA ARG A 22 21.79 -0.88 4.55
C ARG A 22 20.87 0.00 3.72
N GLU A 23 20.38 -0.50 2.59
CA GLU A 23 19.39 0.26 1.80
C GLU A 23 18.07 0.42 2.57
N ALA A 24 17.68 -0.58 3.38
CA ALA A 24 16.54 -0.45 4.28
C ALA A 24 16.78 0.62 5.36
N GLU A 25 17.99 0.71 5.92
CA GLU A 25 18.39 1.74 6.88
C GLU A 25 18.34 3.13 6.24
N ASP A 26 18.96 3.29 5.07
CA ASP A 26 18.97 4.54 4.30
C ASP A 26 17.54 4.97 3.93
N PHE A 27 16.72 4.02 3.47
CA PHE A 27 15.31 4.27 3.16
C PHE A 27 14.52 4.75 4.38
N MET A 28 14.63 4.07 5.52
CA MET A 28 13.93 4.46 6.75
C MET A 28 14.41 5.80 7.30
N SER A 29 15.68 6.15 7.10
CA SER A 29 16.24 7.42 7.58
C SER A 29 15.57 8.65 6.96
N VAL A 30 15.03 8.53 5.74
CA VAL A 30 14.39 9.64 5.02
C VAL A 30 12.87 9.53 4.94
N ALA A 31 12.32 8.31 4.89
CA ALA A 31 10.92 8.09 4.54
C ALA A 31 10.03 7.58 5.69
N SER A 32 10.60 7.23 6.85
CA SER A 32 9.83 6.67 7.98
C SER A 32 8.60 7.50 8.41
N PRO A 33 8.57 8.85 8.35
CA PRO A 33 7.36 9.60 8.71
C PRO A 33 6.17 9.39 7.75
N TYR A 34 6.42 8.87 6.55
CA TYR A 34 5.47 8.81 5.44
C TYR A 34 5.13 7.38 4.98
N VAL A 35 5.73 6.38 5.61
CA VAL A 35 5.49 4.96 5.37
C VAL A 35 4.79 4.39 6.60
N ASP A 36 3.89 3.44 6.42
CA ASP A 36 3.19 2.82 7.55
C ASP A 36 3.44 1.30 7.58
N ILE A 37 3.59 0.70 6.39
CA ILE A 37 3.70 -0.75 6.23
C ILE A 37 4.73 -1.08 5.15
N VAL A 38 5.53 -2.13 5.37
CA VAL A 38 6.43 -2.71 4.37
C VAL A 38 6.00 -4.14 4.04
N LYS A 39 5.60 -4.37 2.79
CA LYS A 39 5.39 -5.70 2.21
C LYS A 39 6.72 -6.23 1.69
N LEU A 40 7.20 -7.35 2.22
CA LEU A 40 8.29 -8.11 1.61
C LEU A 40 7.71 -8.91 0.43
N GLY A 41 7.92 -8.41 -0.79
CA GLY A 41 7.18 -8.81 -1.98
C GLY A 41 7.22 -10.31 -2.25
N PHE A 42 6.07 -10.87 -2.67
CA PHE A 42 5.91 -12.27 -3.07
C PHE A 42 6.64 -13.25 -2.14
N GLY A 43 7.59 -14.04 -2.64
CA GLY A 43 8.42 -14.97 -1.87
C GLY A 43 9.83 -14.46 -1.53
N THR A 44 10.13 -13.16 -1.67
CA THR A 44 11.50 -12.62 -1.47
C THR A 44 12.09 -12.95 -0.11
N ALA A 45 11.27 -12.93 0.95
CA ALA A 45 11.70 -13.24 2.30
C ALA A 45 12.37 -14.63 2.40
N TYR A 46 11.90 -15.62 1.63
CA TYR A 46 12.46 -16.97 1.66
C TYR A 46 13.93 -17.03 1.19
N VAL A 47 14.32 -16.12 0.30
CA VAL A 47 15.67 -16.09 -0.32
C VAL A 47 16.52 -14.91 0.15
N THR A 48 16.02 -14.09 1.07
CA THR A 48 16.74 -12.92 1.57
C THR A 48 17.70 -13.31 2.71
N PRO A 49 19.02 -13.16 2.54
CA PRO A 49 19.95 -13.33 3.65
C PRO A 49 19.77 -12.20 4.67
N ASN A 50 20.10 -12.46 5.94
CA ASN A 50 20.00 -11.46 7.02
C ASN A 50 18.60 -10.84 7.14
N LEU A 51 17.56 -11.66 6.89
CA LEU A 51 16.17 -11.21 6.89
C LEU A 51 15.76 -10.66 8.26
N LYS A 52 16.23 -11.28 9.36
CA LYS A 52 15.90 -10.85 10.72
C LYS A 52 16.41 -9.43 10.99
N GLU A 53 17.62 -9.14 10.56
CA GLU A 53 18.26 -7.84 10.66
C GLU A 53 17.49 -6.80 9.84
N LYS A 54 17.12 -7.14 8.59
CA LYS A 54 16.32 -6.23 7.74
C LYS A 54 14.95 -5.92 8.35
N ILE A 55 14.23 -6.92 8.85
CA ILE A 55 12.94 -6.72 9.53
C ILE A 55 13.10 -5.83 10.76
N ALA A 56 14.19 -6.00 11.52
CA ALA A 56 14.47 -5.16 12.68
C ALA A 56 14.66 -3.69 12.31
N VAL A 57 15.26 -3.37 11.16
CA VAL A 57 15.38 -2.00 10.67
C VAL A 57 14.00 -1.34 10.52
N TYR A 58 13.08 -2.00 9.79
CA TYR A 58 11.73 -1.47 9.59
C TYR A 58 10.94 -1.36 10.91
N ARG A 59 11.04 -2.38 11.76
CA ARG A 59 10.36 -2.39 13.06
C ARG A 59 10.87 -1.29 13.98
N ASN A 60 12.18 -1.06 14.04
CA ASN A 60 12.79 0.00 14.85
C ASN A 60 12.39 1.40 14.37
N ALA A 61 12.07 1.54 13.07
CA ALA A 61 11.48 2.75 12.50
C ALA A 61 9.97 2.89 12.74
N GLY A 62 9.33 1.92 13.42
CA GLY A 62 7.90 1.93 13.75
C GLY A 62 6.99 1.35 12.66
N MET A 63 7.55 0.67 11.64
CA MET A 63 6.78 0.15 10.52
C MET A 63 6.21 -1.24 10.83
N ALA A 64 4.98 -1.48 10.40
CA ALA A 64 4.47 -2.84 10.26
C ALA A 64 5.20 -3.54 9.10
N VAL A 65 5.46 -4.84 9.24
CA VAL A 65 6.07 -5.66 8.19
C VAL A 65 5.28 -6.94 8.03
N TYR A 66 5.05 -7.36 6.78
CA TYR A 66 4.46 -8.64 6.49
C TYR A 66 5.07 -9.27 5.23
N PHE A 67 4.94 -10.60 5.10
CA PHE A 67 5.34 -11.34 3.91
C PHE A 67 4.25 -11.30 2.84
N GLY A 68 4.62 -11.09 1.58
CA GLY A 68 3.67 -11.12 0.47
C GLY A 68 2.90 -12.44 0.43
N GLY A 69 1.62 -12.37 0.08
CA GLY A 69 0.67 -13.47 0.15
C GLY A 69 1.01 -14.63 -0.78
N THR A 70 1.80 -14.39 -1.83
CA THR A 70 2.36 -15.48 -2.65
C THR A 70 3.22 -16.44 -1.82
N LEU A 71 3.90 -15.96 -0.76
CA LEU A 71 4.60 -16.84 0.17
C LEU A 71 3.62 -17.67 1.00
N PHE A 72 2.54 -17.06 1.49
CA PHE A 72 1.45 -17.78 2.17
C PHE A 72 0.87 -18.88 1.25
N GLU A 73 0.50 -18.54 0.02
CA GLU A 73 -0.01 -19.48 -1.00
C GLU A 73 0.96 -20.65 -1.24
N ALA A 74 2.27 -20.38 -1.24
CA ALA A 74 3.31 -21.40 -1.36
C ALA A 74 3.30 -22.40 -0.19
N PHE A 75 3.00 -21.98 1.04
CA PHE A 75 2.82 -22.90 2.16
C PHE A 75 1.50 -23.66 2.06
N ILE A 76 0.41 -23.02 1.64
CA ILE A 76 -0.90 -23.67 1.54
C ILE A 76 -0.90 -24.78 0.48
N VAL A 77 -0.34 -24.54 -0.70
CA VAL A 77 -0.29 -25.58 -1.76
C VAL A 77 0.54 -26.82 -1.34
N ARG A 78 1.39 -26.68 -0.32
CA ARG A 78 2.19 -27.76 0.28
C ARG A 78 1.54 -28.40 1.50
N ASN A 79 0.31 -28.03 1.84
CA ASN A 79 -0.37 -28.41 3.08
C ASN A 79 0.45 -28.05 4.34
N ALA A 80 1.23 -26.97 4.27
CA ALA A 80 2.23 -26.60 5.28
C ALA A 80 1.82 -25.35 6.08
N PHE A 81 0.52 -25.15 6.32
CA PHE A 81 0.03 -23.98 7.07
C PHE A 81 0.65 -23.86 8.46
N SER A 82 0.88 -24.99 9.15
CA SER A 82 1.56 -24.98 10.45
C SER A 82 3.02 -24.48 10.38
N ASP A 83 3.73 -24.72 9.27
CA ASP A 83 5.08 -24.18 9.05
C ASP A 83 5.03 -22.68 8.78
N TYR A 84 3.99 -22.20 8.10
CA TYR A 84 3.77 -20.78 7.90
C TYR A 84 3.58 -20.05 9.24
N LEU A 85 2.78 -20.60 10.16
CA LEU A 85 2.63 -20.03 11.52
C LEU A 85 3.97 -19.98 12.27
N ARG A 86 4.78 -21.06 12.21
CA ARG A 86 6.14 -21.07 12.79
C ARG A 86 7.06 -20.03 12.16
N LEU A 87 6.91 -19.75 10.87
CA LEU A 87 7.67 -18.72 10.18
C LEU A 87 7.30 -17.33 10.68
N LEU A 88 6.01 -17.05 10.86
CA LEU A 88 5.52 -15.78 11.41
C LEU A 88 6.05 -15.55 12.83
N GLU A 89 5.97 -16.57 13.68
CA GLU A 89 6.50 -16.55 15.05
C GLU A 89 8.02 -16.30 15.05
N LYS A 90 8.78 -17.05 14.23
CA LYS A 90 10.24 -16.93 14.14
C LYS A 90 10.73 -15.50 13.86
N PHE A 91 9.96 -14.72 13.11
CA PHE A 91 10.30 -13.36 12.74
C PHE A 91 9.53 -12.28 13.51
N ASP A 92 8.74 -12.67 14.51
CA ASP A 92 7.92 -11.77 15.33
C ASP A 92 7.00 -10.88 14.45
N MET A 93 6.30 -11.51 13.50
CA MET A 93 5.36 -10.81 12.61
C MET A 93 4.10 -10.42 13.36
N THR A 94 3.60 -9.20 13.09
CA THR A 94 2.34 -8.70 13.64
C THR A 94 1.26 -8.54 12.57
N HIS A 95 1.67 -8.54 11.30
CA HIS A 95 0.80 -8.39 10.15
C HIS A 95 1.03 -9.55 9.18
N VAL A 96 -0.01 -9.95 8.47
CA VAL A 96 0.02 -11.06 7.50
C VAL A 96 -0.80 -10.71 6.27
N GLU A 97 -0.38 -11.18 5.10
CA GLU A 97 -1.18 -11.12 3.87
C GLU A 97 -1.78 -12.50 3.56
N VAL A 98 -3.08 -12.54 3.25
CA VAL A 98 -3.79 -13.74 2.79
C VAL A 98 -4.33 -13.49 1.37
N SER A 99 -3.78 -14.22 0.40
CA SER A 99 -4.14 -14.12 -1.01
C SER A 99 -4.41 -15.49 -1.62
N ASP A 100 -5.03 -15.50 -2.80
CA ASP A 100 -5.31 -16.65 -3.67
C ASP A 100 -5.09 -16.29 -5.15
N GLY A 101 -4.23 -15.30 -5.40
CA GLY A 101 -4.01 -14.78 -6.76
C GLY A 101 -3.15 -15.69 -7.65
N THR A 102 -2.50 -16.73 -7.11
CA THR A 102 -1.69 -17.72 -7.84
C THR A 102 -2.18 -19.15 -7.62
N LEU A 103 -2.55 -19.49 -6.39
CA LEU A 103 -3.15 -20.75 -6.00
C LEU A 103 -4.67 -20.65 -6.13
N GLU A 104 -5.26 -21.45 -7.00
CA GLU A 104 -6.71 -21.59 -7.04
C GLU A 104 -7.20 -22.23 -5.73
N MET A 105 -7.92 -21.44 -4.93
CA MET A 105 -8.44 -21.82 -3.62
C MET A 105 -9.93 -21.51 -3.56
N PRO A 106 -10.78 -22.41 -3.03
CA PRO A 106 -12.14 -22.06 -2.67
C PRO A 106 -12.16 -20.87 -1.71
N HIS A 107 -12.97 -19.85 -2.02
CA HIS A 107 -12.97 -18.60 -1.26
C HIS A 107 -13.39 -18.75 0.20
N ASP A 108 -14.26 -19.72 0.51
CA ASP A 108 -14.61 -20.11 1.88
C ASP A 108 -13.38 -20.59 2.66
N LYS A 109 -12.48 -21.35 2.03
CA LYS A 109 -11.19 -21.75 2.62
C LYS A 109 -10.27 -20.57 2.85
N LYS A 110 -10.22 -19.60 1.94
CA LYS A 110 -9.48 -18.35 2.17
C LYS A 110 -10.03 -17.61 3.40
N CYS A 111 -11.36 -17.50 3.52
CA CYS A 111 -12.02 -16.89 4.67
C CYS A 111 -11.72 -17.65 5.98
N GLU A 112 -11.65 -18.99 5.95
CA GLU A 112 -11.21 -19.79 7.11
C GLU A 112 -9.78 -19.41 7.55
N TYR A 113 -8.83 -19.28 6.61
CA TYR A 113 -7.47 -18.84 6.94
C TYR A 113 -7.41 -17.42 7.50
N ILE A 114 -8.18 -16.48 6.91
CA ILE A 114 -8.31 -15.11 7.41
C ILE A 114 -8.81 -15.14 8.86
N ASN A 115 -9.89 -15.89 9.13
CA ASN A 115 -10.50 -15.95 10.46
C ASN A 115 -9.55 -16.50 11.53
N VAL A 116 -8.80 -17.56 11.19
CA VAL A 116 -7.80 -18.16 12.09
C VAL A 116 -6.66 -17.19 12.35
N LEU A 117 -6.10 -16.56 11.30
CA LEU A 117 -4.98 -15.63 11.45
C LEU A 117 -5.38 -14.34 12.18
N ALA A 118 -6.62 -13.87 12.00
CA ALA A 118 -7.13 -12.66 12.63
C ALA A 118 -7.25 -12.75 14.16
N GLN A 119 -7.14 -13.95 14.75
CA GLN A 119 -7.09 -14.10 16.21
C GLN A 119 -5.79 -13.56 16.81
N ASP A 120 -4.68 -13.63 16.07
CA ASP A 120 -3.33 -13.33 16.57
C ASP A 120 -2.61 -12.24 15.76
N TYR A 121 -3.05 -11.95 14.53
CA TYR A 121 -2.38 -11.03 13.60
C TYR A 121 -3.33 -10.00 13.00
N THR A 122 -2.77 -8.87 12.57
CA THR A 122 -3.48 -7.91 11.70
C THR A 122 -3.46 -8.43 10.27
N VAL A 123 -4.60 -8.92 9.79
CA VAL A 123 -4.71 -9.54 8.45
C VAL A 123 -5.02 -8.50 7.39
N LEU A 124 -4.21 -8.48 6.34
CA LEU A 124 -4.57 -7.88 5.06
C LEU A 124 -4.92 -9.02 4.11
N SER A 125 -6.12 -9.03 3.55
CA SER A 125 -6.47 -10.00 2.51
C SER A 125 -6.43 -9.33 1.14
N GLU A 126 -6.20 -10.08 0.07
CA GLU A 126 -6.08 -9.52 -1.28
C GLU A 126 -7.15 -10.07 -2.21
N VAL A 127 -8.00 -9.22 -2.76
CA VAL A 127 -8.99 -9.62 -3.79
C VAL A 127 -8.47 -9.23 -5.16
N GLY A 128 -8.58 -10.17 -6.10
CA GLY A 128 -8.30 -9.98 -7.52
C GLY A 128 -7.63 -11.21 -8.12
N SER A 129 -7.20 -11.10 -9.38
CA SER A 129 -6.44 -12.15 -10.05
C SER A 129 -5.15 -11.58 -10.61
N LYS A 130 -4.07 -12.37 -10.52
CA LYS A 130 -2.78 -12.04 -11.14
C LYS A 130 -2.74 -12.34 -12.63
N ASP A 131 -3.76 -13.03 -13.14
CA ASP A 131 -3.97 -13.31 -14.55
C ASP A 131 -4.76 -12.17 -15.20
N ALA A 132 -4.16 -11.54 -16.22
CA ALA A 132 -4.75 -10.45 -16.97
C ALA A 132 -5.99 -10.88 -17.78
N GLU A 133 -6.13 -12.17 -18.06
CA GLU A 133 -7.31 -12.72 -18.77
C GLU A 133 -8.50 -12.94 -17.83
N VAL A 134 -8.25 -13.06 -16.52
CA VAL A 134 -9.30 -13.27 -15.52
C VAL A 134 -9.87 -11.93 -15.06
N ILE A 135 -11.01 -11.56 -15.63
CA ILE A 135 -11.72 -10.31 -15.32
C ILE A 135 -12.97 -10.62 -14.49
N PHE A 136 -12.92 -10.32 -13.19
CA PHE A 136 -14.11 -10.39 -12.34
C PHE A 136 -15.04 -9.21 -12.61
N ALA A 137 -16.35 -9.50 -12.57
CA ALA A 137 -17.40 -8.50 -12.58
C ALA A 137 -17.44 -7.73 -11.24
N PRO A 138 -17.91 -6.47 -11.22
CA PRO A 138 -17.93 -5.65 -10.00
C PRO A 138 -18.65 -6.29 -8.81
N TYR A 139 -19.82 -6.91 -9.04
CA TYR A 139 -20.57 -7.56 -7.95
C TYR A 139 -19.75 -8.67 -7.27
N LYS A 140 -18.89 -9.38 -8.02
CA LYS A 140 -18.07 -10.45 -7.48
C LYS A 140 -16.94 -9.91 -6.62
N TRP A 141 -16.29 -8.81 -7.04
CA TRP A 141 -15.34 -8.08 -6.18
C TRP A 141 -15.98 -7.71 -4.85
N ILE A 142 -17.16 -7.08 -4.90
CA ILE A 142 -17.88 -6.63 -3.70
C ILE A 142 -18.21 -7.82 -2.78
N GLU A 143 -18.71 -8.93 -3.34
CA GLU A 143 -19.03 -10.15 -2.59
C GLU A 143 -17.80 -10.70 -1.85
N LEU A 144 -16.67 -10.86 -2.57
CA LEU A 144 -15.44 -11.39 -2.00
C LEU A 144 -14.87 -10.46 -0.92
N MET A 145 -14.75 -9.17 -1.22
CA MET A 145 -14.21 -8.19 -0.27
C MET A 145 -15.08 -8.08 1.00
N LYS A 146 -16.41 -8.14 0.89
CA LYS A 146 -17.30 -8.16 2.08
C LYS A 146 -17.07 -9.41 2.92
N ALA A 147 -17.03 -10.58 2.29
CA ALA A 147 -16.81 -11.84 3.00
C ALA A 147 -15.43 -11.89 3.69
N GLU A 148 -14.37 -11.35 3.07
CA GLU A 148 -13.05 -11.27 3.70
C GLU A 148 -13.01 -10.28 4.89
N LEU A 149 -13.68 -9.14 4.78
CA LEU A 149 -13.85 -8.20 5.90
C LEU A 149 -14.62 -8.85 7.06
N GLU A 150 -15.70 -9.58 6.75
CA GLU A 150 -16.49 -10.33 7.72
C GLU A 150 -15.69 -11.47 8.37
N ALA A 151 -14.79 -12.11 7.63
CA ALA A 151 -13.93 -13.17 8.13
C ALA A 151 -12.89 -12.66 9.14
N GLY A 152 -12.50 -11.38 9.06
CA GLY A 152 -11.61 -10.74 10.04
C GLY A 152 -10.50 -9.86 9.44
N SER A 153 -10.48 -9.63 8.13
CA SER A 153 -9.49 -8.74 7.52
C SER A 153 -9.58 -7.32 8.08
N TRP A 154 -8.44 -6.76 8.48
CA TRP A 154 -8.35 -5.36 8.88
C TRP A 154 -8.58 -4.44 7.69
N LYS A 155 -7.93 -4.76 6.56
CA LYS A 155 -8.14 -4.12 5.26
C LYS A 155 -8.09 -5.15 4.14
N VAL A 156 -8.81 -4.88 3.06
CA VAL A 156 -8.75 -5.67 1.83
C VAL A 156 -7.93 -4.91 0.79
N VAL A 157 -6.89 -5.56 0.28
CA VAL A 157 -6.04 -5.10 -0.80
C VAL A 157 -6.77 -5.32 -2.12
N ALA A 158 -6.90 -4.25 -2.90
CA ALA A 158 -7.41 -4.34 -4.26
C ALA A 158 -6.23 -4.57 -5.22
N GLU A 159 -6.09 -5.81 -5.70
CA GLU A 159 -4.93 -6.29 -6.44
C GLU A 159 -4.71 -5.55 -7.76
N ALA A 160 -3.45 -5.24 -8.03
CA ALA A 160 -3.00 -4.71 -9.30
C ALA A 160 -1.60 -5.18 -9.73
N ARG A 161 -0.97 -6.06 -8.93
CA ARG A 161 0.43 -6.48 -9.05
C ARG A 161 1.40 -5.30 -8.96
N GLU A 162 2.68 -5.64 -8.99
CA GLU A 162 3.76 -4.65 -9.02
C GLU A 162 3.71 -3.76 -10.29
N ALA A 163 3.31 -4.30 -11.42
CA ALA A 163 3.27 -3.56 -12.68
C ALA A 163 2.08 -2.60 -12.78
N GLY A 164 1.04 -2.78 -11.96
CA GLY A 164 -0.17 -1.98 -11.99
C GLY A 164 -0.97 -2.16 -13.28
N ASN A 165 -1.08 -3.38 -13.79
CA ASN A 165 -1.67 -3.66 -15.10
C ASN A 165 -2.68 -4.83 -15.11
N VAL A 166 -3.15 -5.24 -13.93
CA VAL A 166 -4.20 -6.26 -13.75
C VAL A 166 -5.21 -5.81 -12.70
N GLY A 167 -6.24 -6.63 -12.46
CA GLY A 167 -7.21 -6.41 -11.39
C GLY A 167 -7.97 -5.10 -11.57
N ILE A 168 -7.72 -4.12 -10.70
CA ILE A 168 -8.34 -2.78 -10.77
C ILE A 168 -7.82 -1.90 -11.92
N PHE A 169 -6.77 -2.33 -12.62
CA PHE A 169 -6.28 -1.71 -13.85
C PHE A 169 -6.48 -2.61 -15.07
N ARG A 170 -6.52 -2.00 -16.25
CA ARG A 170 -6.41 -2.70 -17.53
C ARG A 170 -4.94 -3.05 -17.81
N GLY A 171 -4.70 -3.91 -18.80
CA GLY A 171 -3.34 -4.25 -19.26
C GLY A 171 -2.49 -3.05 -19.69
N THR A 172 -3.12 -1.92 -20.02
CA THR A 172 -2.47 -0.64 -20.35
C THR A 172 -2.08 0.19 -19.12
N GLY A 173 -2.44 -0.24 -17.92
CA GLY A 173 -2.33 0.52 -16.67
C GLY A 173 -3.47 1.51 -16.42
N GLU A 174 -4.44 1.61 -17.34
CA GLU A 174 -5.62 2.46 -17.20
C GLU A 174 -6.51 1.97 -16.07
N VAL A 175 -7.02 2.91 -15.27
CA VAL A 175 -7.93 2.63 -14.16
C VAL A 175 -9.28 2.14 -14.64
N ARG A 176 -9.78 1.04 -14.06
CA ARG A 176 -11.15 0.58 -14.27
C ARG A 176 -12.12 1.39 -13.40
N SER A 177 -12.30 2.67 -13.72
CA SER A 177 -13.10 3.61 -12.91
C SER A 177 -14.47 3.07 -12.53
N GLY A 178 -15.24 2.55 -13.49
CA GLY A 178 -16.57 1.98 -13.21
C GLY A 178 -16.56 0.77 -12.25
N LEU A 179 -15.47 -0.02 -12.18
CA LEU A 179 -15.34 -1.05 -11.15
C LEU A 179 -15.13 -0.41 -9.78
N ILE A 180 -14.24 0.58 -9.71
CA ILE A 180 -13.89 1.25 -8.44
C ILE A 180 -15.08 2.00 -7.88
N ASP A 181 -15.84 2.71 -8.73
CA ASP A 181 -17.05 3.42 -8.35
C ASP A 181 -18.07 2.46 -7.71
N GLU A 182 -18.32 1.30 -8.35
CA GLU A 182 -19.22 0.28 -7.81
C GLU A 182 -18.75 -0.27 -6.46
N ILE A 183 -17.45 -0.57 -6.31
CA ILE A 183 -16.87 -1.01 -5.03
C ILE A 183 -17.11 0.04 -3.94
N LEU A 184 -16.85 1.31 -4.24
CA LEU A 184 -17.01 2.42 -3.30
C LEU A 184 -18.46 2.68 -2.90
N THR A 185 -19.46 2.21 -3.65
CA THR A 185 -20.87 2.27 -3.21
C THR A 185 -21.19 1.28 -2.09
N GLN A 186 -20.38 0.25 -1.91
CA GLN A 186 -20.67 -0.88 -1.01
C GLN A 186 -19.64 -1.09 0.09
N ILE A 187 -18.41 -0.64 -0.12
CA ILE A 187 -17.28 -0.87 0.78
C ILE A 187 -16.61 0.46 1.11
N PRO A 188 -16.47 0.81 2.40
CA PRO A 188 -15.83 2.05 2.80
C PRO A 188 -14.38 2.12 2.33
N ALA A 189 -13.96 3.25 1.78
CA ALA A 189 -12.63 3.43 1.19
C ALA A 189 -11.50 3.20 2.19
N GLU A 190 -11.71 3.51 3.47
CA GLU A 190 -10.77 3.33 4.57
C GLU A 190 -10.50 1.85 4.92
N LYS A 191 -11.40 0.94 4.51
CA LYS A 191 -11.24 -0.51 4.63
C LYS A 191 -10.49 -1.13 3.46
N ILE A 192 -10.18 -0.35 2.43
CA ILE A 192 -9.49 -0.81 1.22
C ILE A 192 -8.06 -0.27 1.22
N LEU A 193 -7.10 -1.10 0.80
CA LEU A 193 -5.75 -0.68 0.44
C LEU A 193 -5.60 -0.82 -1.08
N TRP A 194 -5.53 0.29 -1.80
CA TRP A 194 -5.49 0.27 -3.26
C TRP A 194 -4.06 0.12 -3.74
N GLU A 195 -3.72 -0.97 -4.43
CA GLU A 195 -2.40 -1.05 -5.07
C GLU A 195 -2.29 -0.03 -6.20
N ALA A 196 -1.30 0.86 -6.10
CA ALA A 196 -1.07 1.94 -7.06
C ALA A 196 0.43 2.17 -7.26
N PRO A 197 1.16 1.19 -7.85
CA PRO A 197 2.61 1.26 -7.98
C PRO A 197 3.09 2.44 -8.83
N ASN A 198 2.29 2.88 -9.80
CA ASN A 198 2.67 3.94 -10.73
C ASN A 198 2.13 5.32 -10.34
N LYS A 199 2.92 6.38 -10.57
CA LYS A 199 2.53 7.78 -10.29
C LYS A 199 1.12 8.14 -10.80
N ALA A 200 0.79 7.77 -12.03
CA ALA A 200 -0.51 8.10 -12.63
C ALA A 200 -1.69 7.49 -11.84
N GLN A 201 -1.50 6.29 -11.29
CA GLN A 201 -2.50 5.60 -10.47
C GLN A 201 -2.62 6.26 -9.09
N GLN A 202 -1.49 6.61 -8.47
CA GLN A 202 -1.45 7.36 -7.21
C GLN A 202 -2.19 8.69 -7.33
N VAL A 203 -1.89 9.47 -8.39
CA VAL A 203 -2.56 10.74 -8.68
C VAL A 203 -4.07 10.54 -8.84
N TRP A 204 -4.49 9.50 -9.57
CA TRP A 204 -5.90 9.23 -9.80
C TRP A 204 -6.65 8.95 -8.50
N PHE A 205 -6.10 8.09 -7.63
CA PHE A 205 -6.71 7.78 -6.34
C PHE A 205 -6.71 8.98 -5.39
N ILE A 206 -5.65 9.78 -5.36
CA ILE A 206 -5.61 11.02 -4.56
C ILE A 206 -6.66 12.01 -5.06
N LYS A 207 -6.88 12.09 -6.38
CA LYS A 207 -7.91 12.93 -6.98
C LYS A 207 -9.32 12.49 -6.59
N LEU A 208 -9.57 11.19 -6.62
CA LEU A 208 -10.88 10.62 -6.31
C LEU A 208 -11.21 10.63 -4.81
N LEU A 209 -10.29 10.15 -3.97
CA LEU A 209 -10.52 9.82 -2.56
C LEU A 209 -9.84 10.79 -1.59
N GLY A 210 -9.11 11.77 -2.10
CA GLY A 210 -8.37 12.75 -1.30
C GLY A 210 -7.01 12.25 -0.82
N ASN A 211 -6.30 13.11 -0.09
CA ASN A 211 -4.92 12.87 0.33
C ASN A 211 -4.74 11.83 1.44
N ASN A 212 -5.83 11.34 2.04
CA ASN A 212 -5.84 10.25 3.02
C ASN A 212 -6.36 8.93 2.44
N VAL A 213 -6.27 8.73 1.12
CA VAL A 213 -6.45 7.39 0.51
C VAL A 213 -5.34 6.42 0.93
N ASN A 214 -5.68 5.17 1.22
CA ASN A 214 -4.72 4.11 1.50
C ASN A 214 -4.14 3.58 0.19
N LEU A 215 -2.82 3.61 0.03
CA LEU A 215 -2.15 3.15 -1.18
C LEU A 215 -1.09 2.08 -0.87
N GLY A 216 -1.09 1.02 -1.68
CA GLY A 216 -0.14 -0.07 -1.65
C GLY A 216 0.70 -0.17 -2.92
N ASN A 217 1.64 -1.12 -2.90
CA ASN A 217 2.72 -1.33 -3.87
C ASN A 217 3.54 -0.08 -4.21
N ILE A 218 3.67 0.84 -3.27
CA ILE A 218 4.51 2.02 -3.47
C ILE A 218 5.98 1.56 -3.51
N ALA A 219 6.72 1.94 -4.54
CA ALA A 219 8.15 1.68 -4.59
C ALA A 219 8.86 2.48 -3.49
N TYR A 220 9.94 1.94 -2.90
CA TYR A 220 10.65 2.60 -1.80
C TYR A 220 11.12 4.02 -2.17
N ASN A 221 11.55 4.22 -3.42
CA ASN A 221 12.00 5.50 -3.95
C ASN A 221 10.85 6.45 -4.34
N GLU A 222 9.59 6.00 -4.29
CA GLU A 222 8.40 6.82 -4.53
C GLU A 222 7.68 7.24 -3.23
N ALA A 223 8.17 6.85 -2.04
CA ALA A 223 7.55 7.24 -0.77
C ALA A 223 7.49 8.76 -0.56
N ILE A 224 8.61 9.46 -0.76
CA ILE A 224 8.66 10.93 -0.69
C ILE A 224 7.87 11.58 -1.84
N PRO A 225 8.06 11.19 -3.12
CA PRO A 225 7.23 11.67 -4.21
C PRO A 225 5.72 11.51 -3.96
N LEU A 226 5.28 10.40 -3.38
CA LEU A 226 3.88 10.19 -3.03
C LEU A 226 3.40 11.19 -1.99
N GLU A 227 4.16 11.43 -0.92
CA GLU A 227 3.74 12.41 0.08
C GLU A 227 3.64 13.83 -0.51
N THR A 228 4.52 14.19 -1.45
CA THR A 228 4.39 15.48 -2.15
C THR A 228 3.10 15.58 -2.99
N LEU A 229 2.61 14.46 -3.55
CA LEU A 229 1.29 14.43 -4.20
C LEU A 229 0.16 14.62 -3.18
N ARG A 230 0.26 13.97 -2.01
CA ARG A 230 -0.74 14.09 -0.94
C ARG A 230 -0.81 15.50 -0.34
N LEU A 231 0.28 16.26 -0.39
CA LEU A 231 0.37 17.64 0.09
C LEU A 231 0.10 18.69 -1.00
N GLY A 232 -0.12 18.29 -2.26
CA GLY A 232 -0.25 19.23 -3.38
C GLY A 232 1.06 19.91 -3.77
N LEU A 233 2.21 19.45 -3.26
CA LEU A 233 3.54 20.02 -3.54
C LEU A 233 4.17 19.47 -4.84
N ARG A 234 3.42 18.67 -5.60
CA ARG A 234 3.78 18.18 -6.92
C ARG A 234 2.69 18.56 -7.92
N GLY A 235 3.12 19.03 -9.10
CA GLY A 235 2.26 19.70 -10.09
C GLY A 235 0.96 18.95 -10.44
N ASP A 236 0.98 17.62 -10.44
CA ASP A 236 -0.19 16.78 -10.75
C ASP A 236 -1.39 17.00 -9.81
N THR A 237 -1.14 17.49 -8.59
CA THR A 237 -2.10 17.67 -7.48
C THR A 237 -2.10 19.09 -6.91
N PHE A 238 -1.29 20.01 -7.46
CA PHE A 238 -1.08 21.36 -6.93
C PHE A 238 -2.38 22.15 -6.85
N THR A 239 -3.10 22.25 -7.97
CA THR A 239 -4.34 23.03 -8.05
C THR A 239 -5.51 22.39 -7.30
N GLN A 240 -5.40 21.11 -6.91
CA GLN A 240 -6.44 20.43 -6.16
C GLN A 240 -6.43 20.83 -4.68
N PHE A 241 -5.24 21.07 -4.12
CA PHE A 241 -5.07 21.31 -2.68
C PHE A 241 -4.61 22.72 -2.32
N LEU A 242 -4.03 23.48 -3.25
CA LEU A 242 -3.36 24.76 -2.96
C LEU A 242 -3.96 25.97 -3.71
N THR A 243 -5.18 25.88 -4.23
CA THR A 243 -5.83 27.04 -4.87
C THR A 243 -6.39 28.03 -3.85
N SER A 244 -5.94 29.27 -3.95
CA SER A 244 -6.62 30.46 -3.41
C SER A 244 -7.18 31.29 -4.56
N GLU A 245 -8.34 31.92 -4.37
CA GLU A 245 -8.99 32.73 -5.41
C GLU A 245 -8.21 34.01 -5.74
N GLU A 246 -7.34 34.48 -4.83
CA GLU A 246 -6.42 35.61 -5.05
C GLU A 246 -5.00 35.21 -4.63
N VAL A 247 -4.10 35.02 -5.59
CA VAL A 247 -2.66 34.90 -5.32
C VAL A 247 -2.06 36.30 -5.51
N ASN A 248 -1.60 36.91 -4.42
CA ASN A 248 -0.82 38.13 -4.51
C ASN A 248 0.63 37.79 -4.90
N PHE A 249 1.09 38.31 -6.04
CA PHE A 249 2.44 38.11 -6.55
C PHE A 249 3.44 39.19 -6.10
N ASP A 250 2.97 40.23 -5.41
CA ASP A 250 3.83 41.28 -4.89
C ASP A 250 4.73 40.73 -3.77
N ILE A 251 6.04 40.94 -3.91
CA ILE A 251 6.99 40.63 -2.85
C ILE A 251 6.80 41.68 -1.75
N PRO A 252 6.50 41.28 -0.49
CA PRO A 252 6.35 42.25 0.59
C PRO A 252 7.59 43.14 0.71
N PRO A 253 7.45 44.48 0.88
CA PRO A 253 8.58 45.40 0.99
C PRO A 253 9.59 45.02 2.09
N ALA A 254 9.12 44.34 3.14
CA ALA A 254 9.97 43.80 4.21
C ALA A 254 10.98 42.75 3.71
N ILE A 255 10.61 41.95 2.70
CA ILE A 255 11.44 40.88 2.11
C ILE A 255 12.38 41.46 1.05
N GLU A 256 11.99 42.51 0.32
CA GLU A 256 12.85 43.17 -0.68
C GLU A 256 14.19 43.64 -0.09
N LYS A 257 14.16 44.16 1.14
CA LYS A 257 15.38 44.60 1.84
C LYS A 257 16.33 43.45 2.14
N GLU A 258 15.80 42.26 2.42
CA GLU A 258 16.56 41.05 2.70
C GLU A 258 17.13 40.45 1.40
N ILE A 259 16.36 40.49 0.32
CA ILE A 259 16.81 40.13 -1.04
C ILE A 259 17.96 41.03 -1.48
N ASN A 260 17.83 42.35 -1.32
CA ASN A 260 18.90 43.30 -1.68
C ASN A 260 20.19 43.04 -0.91
N LYS A 261 20.08 42.73 0.39
CA LYS A 261 21.22 42.35 1.24
C LYS A 261 21.91 41.06 0.77
N LEU A 262 21.14 40.03 0.37
CA LEU A 262 21.68 38.78 -0.19
C LEU A 262 22.33 38.98 -1.57
N GLN A 263 21.88 39.97 -2.33
CA GLN A 263 22.42 40.33 -3.65
C GLN A 263 23.61 41.31 -3.58
N GLY A 264 24.03 41.71 -2.39
CA GLY A 264 25.15 42.65 -2.19
C GLY A 264 24.84 44.08 -2.65
N LYS A 265 23.56 44.47 -2.66
CA LYS A 265 23.08 45.84 -2.93
C LYS A 265 22.77 46.60 -1.65
#